data_AF-A0A480NBQ3-F1
#
_entry.id   AF-A0A480NBQ3-F1
#
_cell.length_a   1.000
_cell.length_b   1.000
_cell.length_c   1.000
_cell.angle_alpha   90.00
_cell.angle_beta   90.00
_cell.angle_gamma   90.00
#
_symmetry.space_group_name_H-M   'P 1'
#
loop_
_entity.id
_entity.type
_entity.pdbx_description
1 polymer ?
#
loop_
_entity_poly.entity_id
_entity_poly.type
_entity_poly.pdbx_seq_one_letter_code
_entity_poly.pdbx_strand_id
1 'polypeptide(L)'
;MPPSAPQLWYFWRRRLFIWTSFVDSYFEILFLVQALLAVLSQVLCFLAVKWYLPLLVSSLVLGWLNLLYYTRGLQHTGIYSVMIQKVILRDLLRFLLVYLVFLFGFAVALVSLSREAQALGAPLGSNATEAAGEGDKEGSEALYKGILDASLELFKFTIGMGELAFQEQLRFRGVVLVLLLAYVLLTYVLLLNMLIALMSETVNSVAQDSWSIWKLQKAICVLEMEKGYWWCRRKKQRAGVKLTVGTRPDGSPDERWCFR
;
A
#
# COMPACT_ATOMS: atom_id res chain seq x y z
N MET A 1 17.44 -34.26 -28.44
CA MET A 1 16.40 -33.25 -28.73
C MET A 1 16.06 -32.52 -27.43
N PRO A 2 16.62 -31.33 -27.17
CA PRO A 2 16.30 -30.54 -25.98
C PRO A 2 15.23 -29.47 -26.32
N PRO A 3 14.13 -29.34 -25.56
CA PRO A 3 13.10 -28.35 -25.84
C PRO A 3 13.40 -26.99 -25.16
N SER A 4 13.27 -25.92 -25.95
CA SER A 4 12.62 -24.65 -25.57
C SER A 4 13.09 -23.84 -24.33
N ALA A 5 14.39 -23.60 -24.15
CA ALA A 5 14.87 -22.54 -23.23
C ALA A 5 14.53 -21.07 -23.64
N PRO A 6 14.48 -20.66 -24.92
CA PRO A 6 14.35 -19.24 -25.27
C PRO A 6 12.93 -18.67 -25.05
N GLN A 7 11.89 -19.50 -25.05
CA GLN A 7 10.51 -19.05 -24.83
C GLN A 7 10.25 -18.69 -23.36
N LEU A 8 10.81 -19.46 -22.42
CA LEU A 8 10.66 -19.19 -20.98
C LEU A 8 11.34 -17.87 -20.59
N TRP A 9 12.54 -17.61 -21.14
CA TRP A 9 13.25 -16.34 -20.97
C TRP A 9 12.49 -15.16 -21.56
N TYR A 10 11.89 -15.34 -22.74
CA TYR A 10 11.05 -14.32 -23.38
C TYR A 10 9.80 -14.00 -22.54
N PHE A 11 9.09 -15.01 -22.02
CA PHE A 11 7.93 -14.81 -21.14
C PHE A 11 8.32 -14.15 -19.82
N TRP A 12 9.47 -14.50 -19.23
CA TRP A 12 9.95 -13.91 -17.99
C TRP A 12 10.32 -12.43 -18.18
N ARG A 13 11.02 -12.09 -19.27
CA ARG A 13 11.35 -10.70 -19.62
C ARG A 13 10.10 -9.85 -19.88
N ARG A 14 9.08 -10.41 -20.52
CA ARG A 14 7.82 -9.72 -20.81
C ARG A 14 6.98 -9.52 -19.55
N ARG A 15 6.95 -10.51 -18.64
CA ARG A 15 6.29 -10.41 -17.33
C ARG A 15 6.97 -9.36 -16.45
N LEU A 16 8.30 -9.29 -16.46
CA LEU A 16 9.08 -8.27 -15.77
C LEU A 16 8.82 -6.86 -16.34
N PHE A 17 8.74 -6.74 -17.67
CA PHE A 17 8.43 -5.47 -18.35
C PHE A 17 7.00 -4.99 -18.08
N ILE A 18 6.02 -5.90 -18.06
CA ILE A 18 4.65 -5.58 -17.64
C ILE A 18 4.64 -5.15 -16.18
N TRP A 19 5.42 -5.79 -15.31
CA TRP A 19 5.53 -5.42 -13.90
C TRP A 19 6.19 -4.05 -13.71
N THR A 20 7.25 -3.72 -14.45
CA THR A 20 7.88 -2.39 -14.40
C THR A 20 6.97 -1.31 -14.99
N SER A 21 6.27 -1.62 -16.09
CA SER A 21 5.28 -0.70 -16.69
C SER A 21 4.07 -0.50 -15.79
N PHE A 22 3.64 -1.52 -15.03
CA PHE A 22 2.54 -1.43 -14.07
C PHE A 22 2.91 -0.56 -12.87
N VAL A 23 4.17 -0.60 -12.42
CA VAL A 23 4.68 0.26 -11.36
C VAL A 23 4.76 1.73 -11.80
N ASP A 24 5.13 1.98 -13.06
CA ASP A 24 5.18 3.35 -13.60
C ASP A 24 3.78 3.92 -13.95
N SER A 25 2.82 3.08 -14.34
CA SER A 25 1.43 3.47 -14.67
C SER A 25 0.40 3.23 -13.54
N TYR A 26 0.82 2.94 -12.31
CA TYR A 26 -0.12 2.59 -11.22
C TYR A 26 -1.19 3.67 -10.97
N PHE A 27 -0.86 4.95 -11.12
CA PHE A 27 -1.84 6.04 -11.00
C PHE A 27 -2.92 6.00 -12.07
N GLU A 28 -2.55 5.70 -13.32
CA GLU A 28 -3.52 5.57 -14.40
C GLU A 28 -4.50 4.42 -14.11
N ILE A 29 -3.98 3.33 -13.53
CA ILE A 29 -4.78 2.18 -13.11
C ILE A 29 -5.68 2.55 -11.92
N LEU A 30 -5.19 3.30 -10.94
CA LEU A 30 -6.00 3.79 -9.83
C LEU A 30 -7.14 4.71 -10.27
N PHE A 31 -6.86 5.64 -11.20
CA PHE A 31 -7.91 6.49 -11.79
C PHE A 31 -8.94 5.67 -12.57
N LEU A 32 -8.49 4.68 -13.34
CA LEU A 32 -9.37 3.77 -14.08
C LEU A 32 -10.24 2.92 -13.15
N VAL A 33 -9.67 2.36 -12.09
CA VAL A 33 -10.39 1.57 -11.07
C VAL A 33 -11.39 2.45 -10.33
N GLN A 34 -11.01 3.66 -9.95
CA GLN A 34 -11.90 4.63 -9.29
C GLN A 34 -13.09 5.00 -10.20
N ALA A 35 -12.82 5.29 -11.48
CA ALA A 35 -13.85 5.59 -12.47
C ALA A 35 -14.78 4.39 -12.70
N LEU A 36 -14.23 3.18 -12.83
CA LEU A 36 -15.01 1.96 -12.99
C LEU A 36 -15.92 1.71 -11.78
N LEU A 37 -15.40 1.84 -10.56
CA LEU A 37 -16.18 1.70 -9.32
C LEU A 37 -17.28 2.76 -9.22
N ALA A 38 -17.01 3.99 -9.64
CA ALA A 38 -18.00 5.07 -9.67
C ALA A 38 -19.12 4.76 -10.66
N VAL A 39 -18.79 4.39 -11.89
CA VAL A 39 -19.77 4.04 -12.93
C VAL A 39 -20.58 2.82 -12.50
N LEU A 40 -19.93 1.78 -11.99
CA LEU A 40 -20.60 0.59 -11.48
C LEU A 40 -21.56 0.96 -10.33
N SER A 41 -21.14 1.83 -9.41
CA SER A 41 -22.01 2.35 -8.36
C SER A 41 -23.23 3.09 -8.92
N GLN A 42 -23.07 3.90 -9.97
CA GLN A 42 -24.20 4.60 -10.59
C GLN A 42 -25.16 3.61 -11.27
N VAL A 43 -24.64 2.60 -11.98
CA VAL A 43 -25.46 1.54 -12.60
C VAL A 43 -26.23 0.75 -11.54
N LEU A 44 -25.60 0.37 -10.43
CA LEU A 44 -26.29 -0.30 -9.31
C LEU A 44 -27.33 0.60 -8.63
N CYS A 45 -27.08 1.92 -8.58
CA CYS A 45 -28.05 2.89 -8.10
C CYS A 45 -29.29 2.95 -9.02
N PHE A 46 -29.11 2.94 -10.34
CA PHE A 46 -30.21 2.86 -11.31
C PHE A 46 -31.01 1.56 -11.20
N LEU A 47 -30.35 0.45 -10.87
CA LEU A 47 -30.97 -0.85 -10.61
C LEU A 47 -31.61 -0.93 -9.19
N ALA A 48 -31.57 0.16 -8.41
CA ALA A 48 -32.05 0.23 -7.02
C ALA A 48 -31.48 -0.87 -6.10
N VAL A 49 -30.25 -1.32 -6.36
CA VAL A 49 -29.58 -2.40 -5.61
C VAL A 49 -28.80 -1.83 -4.43
N LYS A 50 -29.12 -2.25 -3.19
CA LYS A 50 -28.51 -1.76 -1.93
C LYS A 50 -26.96 -1.79 -1.90
N TRP A 51 -26.32 -2.63 -2.71
CA TRP A 51 -24.86 -2.75 -2.84
C TRP A 51 -24.18 -1.56 -3.54
N TYR A 52 -24.92 -0.55 -4.01
CA TYR A 52 -24.30 0.67 -4.54
C TYR A 52 -23.54 1.46 -3.46
N LEU A 53 -23.98 1.43 -2.19
CA LEU A 53 -23.42 2.27 -1.13
C LEU A 53 -21.94 1.92 -0.79
N PRO A 54 -21.55 0.64 -0.58
CA PRO A 54 -20.16 0.30 -0.34
C PRO A 54 -19.24 0.60 -1.55
N LEU A 55 -19.74 0.42 -2.77
CA LEU A 55 -19.02 0.74 -4.00
C LEU A 55 -18.77 2.25 -4.13
N LEU A 56 -19.77 3.06 -3.80
CA LEU A 56 -19.66 4.51 -3.79
C LEU A 56 -18.61 4.98 -2.77
N VAL A 57 -18.67 4.47 -1.54
CA VAL A 57 -17.73 4.81 -0.47
C VAL A 57 -16.31 4.39 -0.84
N SER A 58 -16.15 3.20 -1.43
CA SER A 58 -14.86 2.72 -1.95
C SER A 58 -14.29 3.64 -3.03
N SER A 59 -15.11 4.05 -4.00
CA SER A 59 -14.71 5.01 -5.04
C SER A 59 -14.32 6.38 -4.47
N LEU A 60 -15.04 6.84 -3.44
CA LEU A 60 -14.74 8.11 -2.75
C LEU A 60 -13.38 8.04 -2.03
N VAL A 61 -13.10 6.96 -1.29
CA VAL A 61 -11.81 6.76 -0.62
C VAL A 61 -10.68 6.71 -1.65
N LEU A 62 -10.87 5.99 -2.77
CA LEU A 62 -9.91 5.99 -3.88
C LEU A 62 -9.73 7.38 -4.50
N GLY A 63 -10.78 8.19 -4.60
CA GLY A 63 -10.69 9.58 -5.05
C GLY A 63 -9.81 10.45 -4.14
N TRP A 64 -9.95 10.29 -2.82
CA TRP A 64 -9.07 10.96 -1.85
C TRP A 64 -7.62 10.48 -1.94
N LEU A 65 -7.39 9.18 -2.18
CA LEU A 65 -6.05 8.66 -2.43
C LEU A 65 -5.46 9.23 -3.73
N ASN A 66 -6.28 9.34 -4.78
CA ASN A 66 -5.90 9.95 -6.05
C ASN A 66 -5.61 11.45 -5.91
N LEU A 67 -6.09 12.13 -4.87
CA LEU A 67 -5.72 13.52 -4.59
C LEU A 67 -4.21 13.67 -4.34
N LEU A 68 -3.56 12.64 -3.80
CA LEU A 68 -2.10 12.60 -3.62
C LEU A 68 -1.33 12.62 -4.95
N TYR A 69 -1.97 12.32 -6.08
CA TYR A 69 -1.36 12.51 -7.39
C TYR A 69 -1.21 14.01 -7.72
N TYR A 70 -2.21 14.82 -7.39
CA TYR A 70 -2.19 16.26 -7.71
C TYR A 70 -1.20 17.05 -6.86
N THR A 71 -0.79 16.52 -5.69
CA THR A 71 0.29 17.13 -4.89
C THR A 71 1.65 17.11 -5.61
N ARG A 72 1.79 16.33 -6.70
CA ARG A 72 2.94 16.31 -7.60
C ARG A 72 3.18 17.64 -8.31
N GLY A 73 2.14 18.47 -8.50
CA GLY A 73 2.25 19.76 -9.18
C GLY A 73 3.02 20.82 -8.39
N LEU A 74 3.15 20.65 -7.08
CA LEU A 74 4.00 21.48 -6.24
C LEU A 74 5.40 20.89 -6.22
N GLN A 75 6.39 21.72 -6.52
CA GLN A 75 7.75 21.25 -6.72
C GLN A 75 8.32 20.53 -5.49
N HIS A 76 8.27 21.18 -4.33
CA HIS A 76 8.77 20.61 -3.07
C HIS A 76 7.97 19.37 -2.65
N THR A 77 6.64 19.46 -2.65
CA THR A 77 5.74 18.36 -2.25
C THR A 77 5.79 17.18 -3.22
N GLY A 78 6.11 17.42 -4.49
CA GLY A 78 6.08 16.42 -5.55
C GLY A 78 7.20 15.39 -5.49
N ILE A 79 8.42 15.74 -5.04
CA ILE A 79 9.46 14.71 -4.82
C ILE A 79 9.02 13.80 -3.68
N TYR A 80 8.62 14.39 -2.55
CA TYR A 80 8.25 13.62 -1.36
C TYR A 80 7.04 12.73 -1.64
N SER A 81 6.04 13.24 -2.37
CA SER A 81 4.88 12.44 -2.81
C SER A 81 5.30 11.25 -3.68
N VAL A 82 6.14 11.46 -4.70
CA VAL A 82 6.63 10.37 -5.57
C VAL A 82 7.49 9.37 -4.80
N MET A 83 8.34 9.83 -3.87
CA MET A 83 9.17 8.97 -3.04
C MET A 83 8.32 8.12 -2.09
N ILE A 84 7.42 8.74 -1.33
CA ILE A 84 6.49 8.05 -0.41
C ILE A 84 5.64 7.04 -1.17
N GLN A 85 5.07 7.42 -2.33
CA GLN A 85 4.23 6.53 -3.14
C GLN A 85 5.01 5.32 -3.68
N LYS A 86 6.25 5.52 -4.16
CA LYS A 86 7.09 4.41 -4.64
C LYS A 86 7.46 3.43 -3.52
N VAL A 87 7.84 3.97 -2.37
CA VAL A 87 8.20 3.19 -1.18
C VAL A 87 6.98 2.41 -0.65
N ILE A 88 5.83 3.08 -0.49
CA ILE A 88 4.57 2.44 -0.07
C ILE A 88 4.20 1.33 -1.06
N LEU A 89 4.12 1.62 -2.36
CA LEU A 89 3.60 0.64 -3.32
C LEU A 89 4.52 -0.57 -3.49
N ARG A 90 5.82 -0.36 -3.61
CA ARG A 90 6.75 -1.46 -3.91
C ARG A 90 7.10 -2.26 -2.66
N ASP A 91 7.33 -1.59 -1.54
CA ASP A 91 7.93 -2.23 -0.36
C ASP A 91 6.83 -2.73 0.59
N LEU A 92 5.73 -1.97 0.79
CA LEU A 92 4.59 -2.49 1.56
C LEU A 92 3.84 -3.59 0.83
N LEU A 93 3.78 -3.62 -0.51
CA LEU A 93 3.07 -4.71 -1.21
C LEU A 93 3.79 -6.05 -1.03
N ARG A 94 5.13 -6.08 -1.15
CA ARG A 94 5.93 -7.28 -0.91
C ARG A 94 5.75 -7.77 0.53
N PHE A 95 5.74 -6.84 1.47
CA PHE A 95 5.46 -7.16 2.86
C PHE A 95 4.06 -7.69 3.08
N LEU A 96 3.07 -7.03 2.52
CA LEU A 96 1.66 -7.41 2.63
C LEU A 96 1.46 -8.84 2.15
N LEU A 97 2.15 -9.26 1.09
CA LEU A 97 2.11 -10.65 0.63
C LEU A 97 2.68 -11.62 1.67
N VAL A 98 3.83 -11.32 2.28
CA VAL A 98 4.40 -12.14 3.36
C VAL A 98 3.43 -12.18 4.55
N TYR A 99 2.90 -11.04 4.96
CA TYR A 99 1.91 -10.92 6.03
C TYR A 99 0.65 -11.74 5.74
N LEU A 100 0.10 -11.70 4.52
CA LEU A 100 -1.10 -12.46 4.13
C LEU A 100 -0.85 -13.97 4.17
N VAL A 101 0.33 -14.44 3.76
CA VAL A 101 0.69 -15.87 3.87
C VAL A 101 0.71 -16.31 5.33
N PHE A 102 1.30 -15.51 6.22
CA PHE A 102 1.27 -15.79 7.67
C PHE A 102 -0.16 -15.73 8.21
N LEU A 103 -0.90 -14.66 7.93
CA LEU A 103 -2.28 -14.47 8.38
C LEU A 103 -3.15 -15.68 8.01
N PHE A 104 -3.12 -16.11 6.75
CA PHE A 104 -3.92 -17.24 6.29
C PHE A 104 -3.45 -18.56 6.90
N GLY A 105 -2.14 -18.78 7.02
CA GLY A 105 -1.58 -19.98 7.66
C GLY A 105 -2.02 -20.13 9.12
N PHE A 106 -1.96 -19.05 9.90
CA PHE A 106 -2.42 -19.04 11.30
C PHE A 106 -3.94 -19.10 11.41
N ALA A 107 -4.69 -18.46 10.49
CA ALA A 107 -6.15 -18.56 10.46
C ALA A 107 -6.63 -19.99 10.21
N VAL A 108 -6.01 -20.72 9.27
CA VAL A 108 -6.33 -22.14 9.02
C VAL A 108 -6.01 -22.99 10.24
N ALA A 109 -4.86 -22.78 10.89
CA ALA A 109 -4.50 -23.51 12.11
C ALA A 109 -5.51 -23.30 13.25
N LEU A 110 -5.97 -22.07 13.45
CA LEU A 110 -6.98 -21.74 14.46
C LEU A 110 -8.34 -22.33 14.15
N VAL A 111 -8.79 -22.28 12.89
CA VAL A 111 -10.06 -22.91 12.47
C VAL A 111 -10.02 -24.42 12.64
N SER A 112 -8.90 -25.07 12.32
CA SER A 112 -8.75 -26.52 12.54
C SER A 112 -8.84 -26.86 14.03
N LEU A 113 -8.12 -26.13 14.88
CA LEU A 113 -8.11 -26.36 16.31
C LEU A 113 -9.49 -26.08 16.95
N SER A 114 -10.20 -25.05 16.49
CA SER A 114 -11.55 -24.74 16.97
C SER A 114 -12.58 -25.81 16.55
N ARG A 115 -12.46 -26.35 15.33
CA ARG A 115 -13.34 -27.43 14.85
C ARG A 115 -13.13 -28.74 15.61
N GLU A 116 -11.88 -29.10 15.88
CA GLU A 116 -11.56 -30.29 16.68
C GLU A 116 -12.08 -30.16 18.12
N ALA A 117 -11.93 -28.98 18.73
CA ALA A 117 -12.47 -28.71 20.06
C ALA A 117 -14.00 -28.87 20.13
N GLN A 118 -14.72 -28.48 19.07
CA GLN A 118 -16.18 -28.63 18.97
C GLN A 118 -16.59 -30.09 18.71
N ALA A 119 -15.85 -30.82 17.87
CA ALA A 119 -16.12 -32.24 17.59
C ALA A 119 -15.94 -33.15 18.81
N LEU A 120 -14.93 -32.87 19.65
CA LEU A 120 -14.71 -33.56 20.94
C LEU A 120 -15.65 -33.09 22.06
N GLY A 121 -16.38 -31.99 21.85
CA GLY A 121 -17.39 -31.45 22.77
C GLY A 121 -18.79 -32.02 22.56
N ALA A 122 -19.08 -32.64 21.40
CA ALA A 122 -20.33 -33.33 21.15
C ALA A 122 -20.39 -34.63 21.99
N PRO A 123 -21.37 -34.81 22.89
CA PRO A 123 -21.41 -35.97 23.76
C PRO A 123 -21.66 -37.24 22.94
N LEU A 124 -20.70 -38.16 23.00
CA LEU A 124 -20.87 -39.55 22.64
C LEU A 124 -21.81 -40.20 23.67
N GLY A 125 -23.12 -40.04 23.51
CA GLY A 125 -24.09 -40.70 24.38
C GLY A 125 -25.52 -40.23 24.24
N SER A 126 -26.28 -40.84 23.31
CA SER A 126 -27.57 -41.47 23.61
C SER A 126 -28.16 -42.10 22.35
N ASN A 127 -28.03 -43.43 22.25
CA ASN A 127 -28.99 -44.23 21.50
C ASN A 127 -30.28 -44.26 22.32
N ALA A 128 -31.35 -43.59 21.88
CA ALA A 128 -32.74 -43.92 22.20
C ALA A 128 -33.70 -43.12 21.30
N THR A 129 -34.31 -43.84 20.37
CA THR A 129 -35.72 -43.80 19.93
C THR A 129 -36.49 -42.47 19.92
N GLU A 130 -36.90 -42.09 18.70
CA GLU A 130 -38.13 -41.40 18.26
C GLU A 130 -38.80 -40.33 19.16
N ALA A 131 -38.92 -39.11 18.63
CA ALA A 131 -40.21 -38.47 18.33
C ALA A 131 -40.00 -37.02 17.85
N ALA A 132 -40.83 -36.61 16.88
CA ALA A 132 -40.90 -35.26 16.35
C ALA A 132 -41.23 -34.21 17.43
N GLY A 133 -40.60 -33.05 17.33
CA GLY A 133 -40.85 -31.89 18.18
C GLY A 133 -39.97 -30.72 17.79
N GLU A 134 -40.53 -29.84 16.98
CA GLU A 134 -40.03 -28.53 16.57
C GLU A 134 -39.62 -27.72 17.82
N GLY A 135 -38.31 -27.48 17.96
CA GLY A 135 -37.71 -26.76 19.06
C GLY A 135 -36.31 -26.32 18.66
N ASP A 136 -36.06 -25.02 18.78
CA ASP A 136 -34.89 -24.30 18.30
C ASP A 136 -33.58 -25.07 18.45
N LYS A 137 -33.01 -25.47 17.31
CA LYS A 137 -31.61 -25.87 17.22
C LYS A 137 -30.73 -24.60 17.24
N GLU A 138 -30.69 -23.89 18.36
CA GLU A 138 -29.54 -23.06 18.74
C GLU A 138 -28.40 -23.98 19.25
N GLY A 139 -28.01 -24.92 18.40
CA GLY A 139 -26.90 -25.84 18.64
C GLY A 139 -25.61 -25.21 18.14
N SER A 140 -24.96 -24.41 18.99
CA SER A 140 -23.56 -23.97 18.89
C SER A 140 -23.16 -23.42 17.52
N GLU A 141 -23.39 -22.11 17.31
CA GLU A 141 -22.76 -21.40 16.19
C GLU A 141 -21.26 -21.73 16.17
N ALA A 142 -20.75 -22.25 15.05
CA ALA A 142 -19.32 -22.52 14.90
C ALA A 142 -18.55 -21.24 15.26
N LEU A 143 -17.73 -21.32 16.31
CA LEU A 143 -16.98 -20.21 16.89
C LEU A 143 -16.25 -19.43 15.78
N TYR A 144 -15.66 -20.14 14.82
CA TYR A 144 -15.24 -19.57 13.55
C TYR A 144 -16.11 -20.11 12.42
N LYS A 145 -17.03 -19.29 11.88
CA LYS A 145 -17.91 -19.67 10.75
C LYS A 145 -17.10 -19.98 9.48
N GLY A 146 -15.91 -19.39 9.31
CA GLY A 146 -14.96 -19.75 8.27
C GLY A 146 -13.53 -19.24 8.48
N ILE A 147 -12.63 -19.61 7.56
CA ILE A 147 -11.22 -19.16 7.54
C ILE A 147 -11.13 -17.63 7.41
N LEU A 148 -12.09 -17.01 6.72
CA LEU A 148 -12.18 -15.56 6.59
C LEU A 148 -12.54 -14.86 7.90
N ASP A 149 -13.41 -15.46 8.71
CA ASP A 149 -13.76 -14.87 10.01
C ASP A 149 -12.57 -14.97 10.97
N ALA A 150 -11.88 -16.12 10.97
CA ALA A 150 -10.65 -16.30 11.73
C ALA A 150 -9.53 -15.34 11.28
N SER A 151 -9.35 -15.14 9.97
CA SER A 151 -8.36 -14.19 9.47
C SER A 151 -8.72 -12.74 9.80
N LEU A 152 -10.01 -12.38 9.80
CA LEU A 152 -10.47 -11.06 10.23
C LEU A 152 -10.26 -10.84 11.73
N GLU A 153 -10.52 -11.84 12.56
CA GLU A 153 -10.20 -11.75 14.00
C GLU A 153 -8.70 -11.58 14.24
N LEU A 154 -7.87 -12.35 13.54
CA LEU A 154 -6.41 -12.23 13.66
C LEU A 154 -5.93 -10.86 13.18
N PHE A 155 -6.54 -10.33 12.13
CA PHE A 155 -6.28 -8.98 11.67
C PHE A 155 -6.69 -7.93 12.72
N LYS A 156 -7.86 -8.08 13.37
CA LYS A 156 -8.26 -7.20 14.49
C LYS A 156 -7.25 -7.25 15.63
N PHE A 157 -6.74 -8.44 15.96
CA PHE A 157 -5.68 -8.59 16.96
C PHE A 157 -4.40 -7.83 16.58
N THR A 158 -3.98 -7.84 15.31
CA THR A 158 -2.77 -7.11 14.88
C THR A 158 -2.89 -5.60 14.97
N ILE A 159 -4.10 -5.05 14.84
CA ILE A 159 -4.35 -3.60 15.02
C ILE A 159 -4.49 -3.24 16.50
N GLY A 160 -4.72 -4.22 17.38
CA GLY A 160 -4.97 -4.02 18.81
C GLY A 160 -6.46 -3.92 19.17
N MET A 161 -7.37 -4.29 18.26
CA MET A 161 -8.82 -4.34 18.47
C MET A 161 -9.33 -5.77 18.73
N GLY A 162 -8.45 -6.74 18.95
CA GLY A 162 -8.85 -8.13 19.15
C GLY A 162 -9.41 -8.36 20.56
N GLU A 163 -10.57 -9.00 20.64
CA GLU A 163 -11.21 -9.36 21.91
C GLU A 163 -10.81 -10.78 22.33
N LEU A 164 -10.19 -10.91 23.50
CA LEU A 164 -9.80 -12.20 24.07
C LEU A 164 -10.98 -13.01 24.62
N ALA A 165 -12.15 -12.37 24.77
CA ALA A 165 -13.35 -12.97 25.38
C ALA A 165 -13.85 -14.21 24.62
N PHE A 166 -13.62 -14.27 23.31
CA PHE A 166 -14.06 -15.38 22.46
C PHE A 166 -13.24 -16.67 22.65
N GLN A 167 -12.08 -16.60 23.32
CA GLN A 167 -11.23 -17.75 23.59
C GLN A 167 -11.59 -18.53 24.86
N GLU A 168 -12.53 -18.05 25.69
CA GLU A 168 -12.88 -18.68 26.96
C GLU A 168 -13.61 -20.04 26.80
N GLN A 169 -14.21 -20.30 25.63
CA GLN A 169 -14.93 -21.55 25.35
C GLN A 169 -14.06 -22.71 24.81
N LEU A 170 -12.74 -22.54 24.67
CA LEU A 170 -11.86 -23.55 24.08
C LEU A 170 -11.24 -24.48 25.14
N ARG A 171 -11.49 -25.80 25.02
CA ARG A 171 -10.88 -26.85 25.86
C ARG A 171 -9.35 -26.88 25.79
N PHE A 172 -8.75 -26.52 24.65
CA PHE A 172 -7.30 -26.41 24.45
C PHE A 172 -6.78 -24.97 24.60
N ARG A 173 -7.25 -24.24 25.63
CA ARG A 173 -6.92 -22.83 25.88
C ARG A 173 -5.42 -22.53 25.78
N GLY A 174 -4.57 -23.39 26.34
CA GLY A 174 -3.12 -23.19 26.34
C GLY A 174 -2.51 -23.15 24.95
N VAL A 175 -2.89 -24.07 24.06
CA VAL A 175 -2.33 -24.16 22.70
C VAL A 175 -2.79 -22.97 21.85
N VAL A 176 -4.06 -22.60 21.95
CA VAL A 176 -4.64 -21.45 21.21
C VAL A 176 -3.98 -20.14 21.66
N LEU A 177 -3.80 -19.95 22.97
CA LEU A 177 -3.19 -18.75 23.54
C LEU A 177 -1.71 -18.64 23.14
N VAL A 178 -0.96 -19.74 23.19
CA VAL A 178 0.44 -19.78 22.73
C VAL A 178 0.53 -19.51 21.23
N LEU A 179 -0.38 -20.07 20.42
CA LEU A 179 -0.42 -19.85 18.97
C LEU A 179 -0.74 -18.39 18.64
N LEU A 180 -1.70 -17.77 19.33
CA LEU A 180 -2.04 -16.35 19.18
C LEU A 180 -0.88 -15.46 19.61
N LEU A 181 -0.24 -15.75 20.74
CA LEU A 181 0.93 -15.00 21.22
C LEU A 181 2.09 -15.10 20.22
N ALA A 182 2.37 -16.31 19.71
CA ALA A 182 3.39 -16.52 18.69
C ALA A 182 3.06 -15.75 17.40
N TYR A 183 1.81 -15.78 16.95
CA TYR A 183 1.35 -14.99 15.80
C TYR A 183 1.57 -13.50 16.00
N VAL A 184 1.17 -12.94 17.15
CA VAL A 184 1.33 -11.52 17.45
C VAL A 184 2.81 -11.14 17.49
N LEU A 185 3.65 -11.91 18.17
CA LEU A 185 5.10 -11.68 18.23
C LEU A 185 5.76 -11.76 16.85
N LEU A 186 5.45 -12.80 16.06
CA LEU A 186 5.97 -12.95 14.70
C LEU A 186 5.53 -11.78 13.80
N THR A 187 4.26 -11.36 13.91
CA THR A 187 3.75 -10.23 13.14
C THR A 187 4.44 -8.93 13.53
N TYR A 188 4.70 -8.70 14.82
CA TYR A 188 5.47 -7.53 15.25
C TYR A 188 6.91 -7.56 14.73
N VAL A 189 7.59 -8.71 14.78
CA VAL A 189 8.94 -8.84 14.21
C VAL A 189 8.93 -8.57 12.70
N LEU A 190 7.94 -9.09 11.99
CA LEU A 190 7.73 -8.84 10.55
C LEU A 190 7.51 -7.35 10.26
N LEU A 191 6.62 -6.69 11.01
CA LEU A 191 6.34 -5.25 10.89
C LEU A 191 7.58 -4.39 11.16
N LEU A 192 8.33 -4.71 12.22
CA LEU A 192 9.57 -4.02 12.56
C LEU A 192 10.62 -4.18 11.47
N ASN A 193 10.77 -5.39 10.91
CA ASN A 193 11.73 -5.66 9.85
C ASN A 193 11.45 -4.82 8.59
N MET A 194 10.18 -4.59 8.26
CA MET A 194 9.81 -3.68 7.18
C MET A 194 10.00 -2.21 7.52
N LEU A 195 9.67 -1.80 8.73
CA LEU A 195 9.90 -0.41 9.14
C LEU A 195 11.38 -0.07 9.04
N ILE A 196 12.26 -0.98 9.45
CA ILE A 196 13.70 -0.83 9.34
C ILE A 196 14.14 -0.79 7.87
N ALA A 197 13.63 -1.69 7.02
CA ALA A 197 13.93 -1.69 5.60
C ALA A 197 13.52 -0.36 4.91
N LEU A 198 12.32 0.14 5.23
CA LEU A 198 11.78 1.39 4.70
C LEU A 198 12.57 2.60 5.19
N MET A 199 12.89 2.65 6.49
CA MET A 199 13.70 3.73 7.06
C MET A 199 15.14 3.67 6.53
N SER A 200 15.71 2.49 6.31
CA SER A 200 17.04 2.34 5.72
C SER A 200 17.09 2.84 4.27
N GLU A 201 16.07 2.55 3.47
CA GLU A 201 16.02 3.02 2.07
C GLU A 201 15.75 4.53 1.98
N THR A 202 14.88 5.07 2.85
CA THR A 202 14.67 6.53 2.95
C THR A 202 15.91 7.25 3.47
N VAL A 203 16.62 6.73 4.48
CA VAL A 203 17.87 7.32 4.98
C VAL A 203 18.97 7.29 3.91
N ASN A 204 19.13 6.19 3.18
CA ASN A 204 20.13 6.09 2.11
C ASN A 204 19.82 7.01 0.92
N SER A 205 18.55 7.10 0.51
CA SER A 205 18.13 8.02 -0.56
C SER A 205 18.17 9.50 -0.14
N VAL A 206 17.96 9.79 1.15
CA VAL A 206 18.15 11.14 1.71
C VAL A 206 19.63 11.53 1.74
N ALA A 207 20.51 10.59 2.02
CA ALA A 207 21.95 10.83 2.09
C ALA A 207 22.62 11.09 0.73
N GLN A 208 22.16 10.49 -0.38
CA GLN A 208 22.83 10.61 -1.69
C GLN A 208 22.03 11.38 -2.76
N ASP A 209 20.70 11.21 -2.85
CA ASP A 209 19.89 11.77 -3.95
C ASP A 209 19.08 13.02 -3.55
N SER A 210 18.68 13.15 -2.28
CA SER A 210 17.73 14.21 -1.90
C SER A 210 18.30 15.62 -1.96
N TRP A 211 19.61 15.82 -1.73
CA TRP A 211 20.23 17.14 -1.79
C TRP A 211 20.39 17.66 -3.23
N SER A 212 20.75 16.78 -4.16
CA SER A 212 20.89 17.13 -5.57
C SER A 212 19.52 17.39 -6.20
N ILE A 213 18.51 16.56 -5.88
CA ILE A 213 17.13 16.77 -6.34
C ILE A 213 16.53 18.04 -5.71
N TRP A 214 16.75 18.30 -4.41
CA TRP A 214 16.32 19.55 -3.77
C TRP A 214 16.94 20.79 -4.42
N LYS A 215 18.25 20.75 -4.70
CA LYS A 215 18.96 21.86 -5.35
C LYS A 215 18.45 22.09 -6.78
N LEU A 216 18.25 21.01 -7.54
CA LEU A 216 17.69 21.06 -8.89
C LEU A 216 16.26 21.64 -8.88
N GLN A 217 15.45 21.22 -7.93
CA GLN A 217 14.10 21.73 -7.78
C GLN A 217 14.04 23.20 -7.39
N LYS A 218 14.88 23.61 -6.45
CA LYS A 218 14.99 25.02 -6.10
C LYS A 218 15.40 25.85 -7.33
N ALA A 219 16.31 25.35 -8.16
CA ALA A 219 16.72 26.01 -9.39
C ALA A 219 15.57 26.13 -10.41
N ILE A 220 14.82 25.04 -10.64
CA ILE A 220 13.68 25.05 -11.56
C ILE A 220 12.58 26.01 -11.06
N CYS A 221 12.28 26.02 -9.75
CA CYS A 221 11.30 26.94 -9.14
C CYS A 221 11.62 28.41 -9.45
N VAL A 222 12.87 28.78 -9.20
CA VAL A 222 13.38 30.12 -9.43
C VAL A 222 13.30 30.46 -10.92
N LEU A 223 13.64 29.52 -11.80
CA LEU A 223 13.62 29.72 -13.25
C LEU A 223 12.20 29.88 -13.80
N GLU A 224 11.22 29.16 -13.25
CA GLU A 224 9.80 29.34 -13.56
C GLU A 224 9.25 30.67 -13.03
N MET A 225 9.60 31.04 -11.80
CA MET A 225 9.28 32.35 -11.22
C MET A 225 9.87 33.51 -12.05
N GLU A 226 11.09 33.35 -12.57
CA GLU A 226 11.75 34.34 -13.45
C GLU A 226 11.15 34.40 -14.86
N LYS A 227 10.56 33.31 -15.35
CA LYS A 227 9.84 33.30 -16.64
C LYS A 227 8.55 34.14 -16.55
N GLY A 228 7.97 34.28 -15.36
CA GLY A 228 6.78 35.09 -15.11
C GLY A 228 5.51 34.49 -15.73
N TYR A 229 4.36 34.79 -15.13
CA TYR A 229 3.07 34.39 -15.70
C TYR A 229 2.76 35.18 -16.97
N TRP A 230 2.03 34.55 -17.90
CA TRP A 230 1.73 35.05 -19.25
C TRP A 230 1.16 36.47 -19.28
N TRP A 231 0.52 36.93 -18.19
CA TRP A 231 -0.08 38.26 -18.06
C TRP A 231 0.81 39.38 -17.54
N CYS A 232 1.98 39.09 -16.97
CA CYS A 232 2.90 40.10 -16.42
C CYS A 232 4.35 39.62 -16.57
N ARG A 233 4.93 39.84 -17.76
CA ARG A 233 6.37 39.63 -17.95
C ARG A 233 7.13 40.63 -17.09
N ARG A 234 7.65 40.19 -15.94
CA ARG A 234 8.64 40.94 -15.17
C ARG A 234 9.85 41.22 -16.09
N LYS A 235 10.33 42.46 -16.09
CA LYS A 235 11.64 42.79 -16.67
C LYS A 235 12.68 41.96 -15.93
N LYS A 236 13.34 41.02 -16.62
CA LYS A 236 14.39 40.17 -16.05
C LYS A 236 15.55 41.06 -15.62
N GLN A 237 15.76 41.19 -14.31
CA GLN A 237 16.96 41.79 -13.75
C GLN A 237 18.10 40.80 -14.02
N ARG A 238 19.14 41.26 -14.73
CA ARG A 238 20.31 40.42 -15.03
C ARG A 238 21.05 40.17 -13.73
N ALA A 239 21.23 38.90 -13.38
CA ALA A 239 22.05 38.52 -12.25
C ALA A 239 23.55 38.56 -12.66
N GLY A 240 24.39 39.13 -11.80
CA GLY A 240 25.82 39.34 -12.04
C GLY A 240 26.21 40.82 -12.14
N VAL A 241 27.49 41.10 -11.93
CA VAL A 241 28.08 42.44 -12.05
C VAL A 241 28.94 42.48 -13.30
N LYS A 242 28.84 43.56 -14.07
CA LYS A 242 29.69 43.77 -15.24
C LYS A 242 31.08 44.19 -14.73
N LEU A 243 32.08 43.35 -14.96
CA LEU A 243 33.46 43.60 -14.56
C LEU A 243 34.35 43.64 -15.79
N THR A 244 35.27 44.59 -15.82
CA THR A 244 36.38 44.64 -16.78
C THR A 244 37.44 43.65 -16.33
N VAL A 245 37.53 42.51 -17.01
CA VAL A 245 38.42 41.40 -16.64
C VAL A 245 39.81 41.55 -17.29
N GLY A 246 39.90 42.36 -18.35
CA GLY A 246 41.16 42.69 -19.03
C GLY A 246 40.93 43.57 -20.26
N THR A 247 41.93 43.63 -21.14
CA THR A 247 41.88 44.34 -22.42
C THR A 247 41.99 43.33 -23.56
N ARG A 248 41.12 43.42 -24.55
CA ARG A 248 41.18 42.58 -25.75
C ARG A 248 42.44 42.92 -26.56
N PRO A 249 42.92 42.00 -27.42
CA PRO A 249 44.06 42.27 -28.31
C PRO A 249 43.86 43.50 -29.22
N ASP A 250 42.62 43.93 -29.45
CA ASP A 250 42.23 45.17 -30.15
C ASP A 250 42.31 46.45 -29.29
N GLY A 251 42.76 46.37 -28.03
CA GLY A 251 42.83 47.51 -27.11
C GLY A 251 41.50 47.95 -26.47
N SER A 252 40.38 47.31 -26.83
CA SER A 252 39.08 47.56 -26.20
C SER A 252 38.96 46.86 -24.83
N PRO A 253 38.25 47.47 -23.84
CA PRO A 253 38.05 46.85 -22.54
C PRO A 253 37.21 45.57 -22.66
N ASP A 254 37.73 44.46 -22.14
CA ASP A 254 37.01 43.18 -22.10
C ASP A 254 36.09 43.14 -20.89
N GLU A 255 34.87 43.64 -21.09
CA GLU A 255 33.82 43.60 -20.10
C GLU A 255 33.10 42.25 -20.15
N ARG A 256 33.12 41.52 -19.03
CA ARG A 256 32.38 40.28 -18.86
C ARG A 256 31.42 40.39 -17.69
N TRP A 257 30.30 39.70 -17.80
CA TRP A 257 29.37 39.55 -16.69
C TRP A 257 29.88 38.44 -15.79
N CYS A 258 30.20 38.80 -14.55
CA CYS A 258 30.75 37.88 -13.58
C CYS A 258 29.81 37.77 -12.38
N PHE A 259 29.71 36.55 -11.84
CA PHE A 259 29.12 36.31 -10.52
C PHE A 259 30.27 36.36 -9.52
N ARG A 260 30.14 37.19 -8.50
CA ARG A 260 31.13 37.33 -7.42
C ARG A 260 30.85 36.30 -6.33
#